data_AF-A0A2T2PR95-F1
#
_entry.id   AF-A0A2T2PR95-F1
#
_cell.length_a   1.000
_cell.length_b   1.000
_cell.length_c   1.000
_cell.angle_alpha   90.00
_cell.angle_beta   90.00
_cell.angle_gamma   90.00
#
_symmetry.space_group_name_H-M   'P 1'
#
loop_
_entity.id
_entity.type
_entity.pdbx_description
1 polymer ?
#
loop_
_entity_poly.entity_id
_entity_poly.type
_entity_poly.pdbx_seq_one_letter_code
_entity_poly.pdbx_strand_id
1 'polypeptide(L)'
;MHRYVARSNIDHYLGLLYAHGLSPHDRSAVTMLLVAEGEKLGFVPEDLEFAELRAASGRVRVTRLKAARDADAFGTPERERADRTVVNVENTQTQLEDICHRLRVEISSSRK
;
A
#
# COMPACT_ATOMS: atom_id res chain seq x y z
N MET A 1 -14.84 -5.61 17.15
CA MET A 1 -13.46 -5.32 17.62
C MET A 1 -12.42 -5.63 16.54
N HIS A 2 -12.45 -6.82 15.91
CA HIS A 2 -11.46 -7.25 14.91
C HIS A 2 -11.26 -6.30 13.72
N ARG A 3 -12.32 -5.73 13.16
CA ARG A 3 -12.23 -4.77 12.03
C ARG A 3 -11.40 -3.52 12.36
N TYR A 4 -11.58 -2.96 13.54
CA TYR A 4 -10.83 -1.75 13.95
C TYR A 4 -9.35 -2.05 14.15
N VAL A 5 -9.03 -3.24 14.67
CA VAL A 5 -7.65 -3.72 14.79
C VAL A 5 -7.03 -3.92 13.41
N ALA A 6 -7.75 -4.53 12.46
CA ALA A 6 -7.26 -4.72 11.09
C ALA A 6 -6.95 -3.40 10.40
N ARG A 7 -7.84 -2.40 10.51
CA ARG A 7 -7.60 -1.04 9.98
C ARG A 7 -6.37 -0.39 10.61
N SER A 8 -6.23 -0.48 11.93
CA SER A 8 -5.06 0.07 12.64
C SER A 8 -3.77 -0.62 12.20
N ASN A 9 -3.79 -1.94 12.02
CA ASN A 9 -2.64 -2.70 11.56
C ASN A 9 -2.26 -2.35 10.12
N ILE A 10 -3.25 -2.17 9.23
CA ILE A 10 -3.01 -1.67 7.86
C ILE A 10 -2.31 -0.33 7.89
N ASP A 11 -2.82 0.66 8.65
CA ASP A 11 -2.20 1.98 8.76
C ASP A 11 -0.77 1.87 9.33
N HIS A 12 -0.54 0.99 10.32
CA HIS A 12 0.78 0.73 10.88
C HIS A 12 1.76 0.15 9.84
N TYR A 13 1.36 -0.90 9.13
CA TYR A 13 2.20 -1.56 8.13
C TYR A 13 2.48 -0.66 6.93
N LEU A 14 1.53 0.17 6.50
CA LEU A 14 1.78 1.21 5.52
C LEU A 14 2.83 2.21 6.01
N GLY A 15 2.76 2.63 7.28
CA GLY A 15 3.78 3.46 7.91
C GLY A 15 5.18 2.84 7.81
N LEU A 16 5.31 1.54 8.13
CA LEU A 16 6.57 0.80 8.00
C LEU A 16 7.03 0.72 6.54
N LEU A 17 6.16 0.35 5.62
CA LEU A 17 6.49 0.20 4.19
C LEU A 17 6.91 1.54 3.56
N TYR A 18 6.36 2.66 4.02
CA TYR A 18 6.77 3.98 3.56
C TYR A 18 8.02 4.51 4.26
N ALA A 19 8.45 3.92 5.37
CA ALA A 19 9.71 4.26 6.01
C ALA A 19 10.90 3.76 5.18
N HIS A 20 11.99 4.54 5.21
CA HIS A 20 13.26 4.10 4.66
C HIS A 20 13.94 3.11 5.63
N GLY A 21 14.70 2.15 5.08
CA GLY A 21 15.59 1.30 5.88
C GLY A 21 15.08 -0.10 6.20
N LEU A 22 13.87 -0.48 5.78
CA LEU A 22 13.48 -1.89 5.78
C LEU A 22 14.39 -2.69 4.85
N SER A 23 14.93 -3.80 5.37
CA SER A 23 15.59 -4.79 4.52
C SER A 23 14.59 -5.37 3.51
N PRO A 24 15.04 -5.94 2.37
CA PRO A 24 14.14 -6.59 1.41
C PRO A 24 13.30 -7.70 2.06
N HIS A 25 13.89 -8.47 2.98
CA HIS A 25 13.22 -9.53 3.72
C HIS A 25 12.11 -8.98 4.62
N ASP A 26 12.41 -7.98 5.45
CA ASP A 26 11.41 -7.42 6.38
C ASP A 26 10.30 -6.71 5.62
N ARG A 27 10.63 -6.05 4.50
CA ARG A 27 9.64 -5.47 3.61
C ARG A 27 8.68 -6.51 3.05
N SER A 28 9.20 -7.66 2.61
CA SER A 28 8.36 -8.77 2.15
C SER A 28 7.46 -9.27 3.28
N ALA A 29 7.98 -9.45 4.49
CA ALA A 29 7.21 -9.86 5.66
C ALA A 29 6.08 -8.87 6.00
N VAL A 30 6.40 -7.57 6.08
CA VAL A 30 5.41 -6.51 6.34
C VAL A 30 4.36 -6.44 5.23
N THR A 31 4.74 -6.67 3.96
CA THR A 31 3.80 -6.72 2.84
C THR A 31 2.83 -7.90 2.98
N MET A 32 3.30 -9.08 3.38
CA MET A 32 2.42 -10.22 3.65
C MET A 32 1.46 -9.92 4.81
N LEU A 33 1.93 -9.26 5.87
CA LEU A 33 1.09 -8.85 6.99
C LEU A 33 0.02 -7.83 6.55
N LEU A 34 0.37 -6.86 5.69
CA LEU A 34 -0.59 -5.92 5.11
C LEU A 34 -1.71 -6.65 4.36
N VAL A 35 -1.36 -7.62 3.51
CA VAL A 35 -2.33 -8.42 2.75
C VAL A 35 -3.24 -9.23 3.70
N ALA A 36 -2.65 -9.88 4.70
CA ALA A 36 -3.39 -10.68 5.68
C ALA A 36 -4.37 -9.82 6.53
N GLU A 37 -4.04 -8.57 6.82
CA GLU A 37 -5.00 -7.65 7.47
C GLU A 37 -6.09 -7.17 6.50
N GLY A 38 -5.76 -6.95 5.22
CA GLY A 38 -6.73 -6.67 4.17
C GLY A 38 -7.79 -7.78 4.03
N GLU A 39 -7.39 -9.04 4.21
CA GLU A 39 -8.29 -10.20 4.22
C GLU A 39 -9.26 -10.22 5.40
N LYS A 40 -8.96 -9.52 6.49
CA LYS A 40 -9.82 -9.44 7.68
C LYS A 40 -10.86 -8.33 7.60
N LEU A 41 -10.82 -7.51 6.57
CA LEU A 41 -11.83 -6.47 6.34
C LEU A 41 -13.17 -7.13 6.00
N GLY A 42 -14.25 -6.63 6.58
CA GLY A 42 -15.56 -7.28 6.64
C GLY A 42 -16.42 -7.14 5.37
N PHE A 43 -15.83 -6.82 4.22
CA PHE A 43 -16.53 -6.64 2.94
C PHE A 43 -17.77 -5.74 3.04
N VAL A 44 -17.70 -4.67 3.86
CA VAL A 44 -18.75 -3.65 4.00
C VAL A 44 -18.32 -2.34 3.36
N PRO A 45 -19.25 -1.44 2.98
CA PRO A 45 -18.92 -0.16 2.34
C PRO A 45 -17.87 0.66 3.10
N GLU A 46 -17.90 0.66 4.43
CA GLU A 46 -16.94 1.42 5.23
C GLU A 46 -15.52 0.85 5.17
N ASP A 47 -15.36 -0.45 4.91
CA ASP A 47 -14.04 -1.07 4.73
C ASP A 47 -13.49 -0.81 3.34
N LEU A 48 -14.37 -0.80 2.33
CA LEU A 48 -14.01 -0.37 0.99
C LEU A 48 -13.56 1.09 0.99
N GLU A 49 -14.35 2.00 1.57
CA GLU A 49 -13.99 3.42 1.68
C GLU A 49 -12.64 3.59 2.41
N PHE A 50 -12.43 2.86 3.51
CA PHE A 50 -11.16 2.86 4.21
C PHE A 50 -9.99 2.51 3.29
N ALA A 51 -10.08 1.39 2.56
CA ALA A 51 -9.02 0.93 1.66
C ALA A 51 -8.78 1.90 0.49
N GLU A 52 -9.85 2.43 -0.10
CA GLU A 52 -9.81 3.38 -1.23
C GLU A 52 -9.10 4.68 -0.85
N LEU A 53 -9.34 5.20 0.35
CA LEU A 53 -8.66 6.38 0.85
C LEU A 53 -7.14 6.16 0.96
N ARG A 54 -6.71 4.97 1.38
CA ARG A 54 -5.28 4.62 1.47
C ARG A 54 -4.68 4.41 0.08
N ALA A 55 -5.40 3.73 -0.81
CA ALA A 55 -4.99 3.59 -2.20
C ALA A 55 -4.85 4.96 -2.88
N ALA A 56 -5.78 5.89 -2.67
CA ALA A 56 -5.68 7.25 -3.19
C ALA A 56 -4.46 8.00 -2.65
N SER A 57 -4.21 7.93 -1.34
CA SER A 57 -3.01 8.50 -0.72
C SER A 57 -1.72 7.92 -1.29
N GLY A 58 -1.69 6.60 -1.48
CA GLY A 58 -0.57 5.88 -2.08
C GLY A 58 -0.32 6.29 -3.54
N ARG A 59 -1.36 6.48 -4.37
CA ARG A 59 -1.21 7.02 -5.74
C ARG A 59 -0.54 8.39 -5.74
N VAL A 60 -0.97 9.31 -4.86
CA VAL A 60 -0.34 10.64 -4.71
C VAL A 60 1.12 10.49 -4.32
N ARG A 61 1.45 9.56 -3.41
CA ARG A 61 2.82 9.29 -2.99
C ARG A 61 3.69 8.77 -4.12
N VAL A 62 3.21 7.80 -4.91
CA VAL A 62 3.91 7.27 -6.09
C VAL A 62 4.21 8.40 -7.07
N THR A 63 3.21 9.23 -7.40
CA THR A 63 3.39 10.37 -8.31
C THR A 63 4.46 11.33 -7.81
N ARG A 64 4.43 11.70 -6.52
CA ARG A 64 5.43 12.59 -5.93
C ARG A 64 6.83 11.99 -5.95
N LEU A 65 6.97 10.71 -5.64
CA LEU A 65 8.27 10.03 -5.63
C LEU A 65 8.85 9.88 -7.04
N LYS A 66 8.01 9.61 -8.05
CA LYS A 66 8.42 9.61 -9.45
C LYS A 66 8.93 10.98 -9.88
N ALA A 67 8.19 12.04 -9.56
CA ALA A 67 8.62 13.40 -9.86
C ALA A 67 9.94 13.77 -9.17
N ALA A 68 10.12 13.38 -7.90
CA ALA A 68 11.38 13.61 -7.18
C ALA A 68 12.54 12.83 -7.80
N ARG A 69 12.33 11.53 -8.09
CA ARG A 69 13.30 10.69 -8.81
C ARG A 69 13.70 11.32 -10.14
N ASP A 70 12.74 11.87 -10.89
CA ASP A 70 12.96 12.48 -12.21
C ASP A 70 13.67 13.84 -12.17
N ALA A 71 13.84 14.43 -10.98
CA ALA A 71 14.72 15.58 -10.78
C ALA A 71 16.20 15.18 -10.65
N ASP A 72 16.49 13.93 -10.27
CA ASP A 72 17.86 13.44 -10.12
C ASP A 72 18.44 12.97 -11.46
N ALA A 73 19.70 13.32 -11.73
CA ALA A 73 20.39 12.92 -12.95
C ALA A 73 20.65 11.40 -12.99
N PHE A 74 20.59 10.81 -14.19
CA PHE A 74 20.89 9.40 -14.39
C PHE A 74 22.32 9.04 -13.96
N GLY A 75 22.48 7.83 -13.41
CA GLY A 75 23.76 7.31 -12.95
C GLY A 75 24.26 7.88 -11.62
N THR A 76 23.46 8.71 -10.95
CA THR A 76 23.78 9.22 -9.61
C THR A 76 23.31 8.25 -8.52
N PRO A 77 24.03 8.13 -7.39
CA PRO A 77 23.58 7.36 -6.23
C PRO A 77 22.21 7.80 -5.71
N GLU A 78 21.90 9.09 -5.82
CA GLU A 78 20.61 9.69 -5.47
C GLU A 78 19.50 9.12 -6.35
N ARG A 79 19.70 9.12 -7.68
CA ARG A 79 18.77 8.53 -8.64
C ARG A 79 18.54 7.04 -8.37
N GLU A 80 19.59 6.27 -8.16
CA GLU A 80 19.46 4.84 -7.86
C GLU A 80 18.67 4.58 -6.56
N ARG A 81 18.88 5.42 -5.54
CA ARG A 81 18.14 5.33 -4.28
C ARG A 81 16.67 5.72 -4.47
N ALA A 82 16.41 6.74 -5.29
CA ALA A 82 15.06 7.17 -5.63
C ALA A 82 14.33 6.09 -6.44
N ASP A 83 14.99 5.46 -7.41
CA ASP A 83 14.46 4.34 -8.20
C ASP A 83 14.03 3.18 -7.30
N ARG A 84 14.91 2.73 -6.38
CA ARG A 84 14.56 1.68 -5.40
C ARG A 84 13.36 2.08 -4.54
N THR A 85 13.29 3.35 -4.14
CA THR A 85 12.18 3.85 -3.31
C THR A 85 10.87 3.84 -4.10
N VAL A 86 10.88 4.29 -5.35
CA VAL A 86 9.71 4.27 -6.24
C VAL A 86 9.19 2.85 -6.39
N VAL A 87 10.05 1.89 -6.76
CA VAL A 87 9.66 0.48 -6.93
C VAL A 87 9.02 -0.09 -5.67
N ASN A 88 9.60 0.19 -4.50
CA ASN A 88 9.05 -0.29 -3.23
C ASN A 88 7.66 0.26 -2.92
N VAL A 89 7.42 1.53 -3.23
CA VAL A 89 6.12 2.16 -2.99
C VAL A 89 5.10 1.74 -4.05
N GLU A 90 5.52 1.52 -5.30
CA GLU A 90 4.67 0.95 -6.35
C GLU A 90 4.20 -0.46 -6.00
N ASN A 91 5.10 -1.33 -5.52
CA ASN A 91 4.71 -2.67 -5.07
C ASN A 91 3.67 -2.61 -3.93
N THR A 92 3.85 -1.69 -2.99
CA THR A 92 2.86 -1.45 -1.92
C THR A 92 1.53 -0.95 -2.49
N GLN A 93 1.57 -0.07 -3.49
CA GLN A 93 0.39 0.44 -4.16
C GLN A 93 -0.40 -0.66 -4.85
N THR A 94 0.27 -1.58 -5.55
CA THR A 94 -0.39 -2.73 -6.18
C THR A 94 -1.19 -3.54 -5.16
N GLN A 95 -0.61 -3.81 -3.98
CA GLN A 95 -1.34 -4.55 -2.93
C GLN A 95 -2.58 -3.80 -2.42
N LEU A 96 -2.51 -2.47 -2.31
CA LEU A 96 -3.67 -1.66 -1.92
C LEU A 96 -4.78 -1.69 -2.97
N GLU A 97 -4.43 -1.60 -4.25
CA GLU A 97 -5.39 -1.70 -5.35
C GLU A 97 -6.04 -3.08 -5.40
N ASP A 98 -5.28 -4.16 -5.15
CA ASP A 98 -5.79 -5.52 -5.10
C ASP A 98 -6.77 -5.73 -3.94
N ILE A 99 -6.48 -5.17 -2.76
CA ILE A 99 -7.41 -5.17 -1.62
C ILE A 99 -8.71 -4.44 -1.99
N CYS A 100 -8.61 -3.24 -2.60
CA CYS A 100 -9.78 -2.49 -3.04
C CYS A 100 -10.60 -3.28 -4.06
N HIS A 101 -9.94 -3.89 -5.05
CA HIS A 101 -10.59 -4.70 -6.08
C HIS A 101 -11.37 -5.86 -5.46
N ARG A 102 -10.74 -6.64 -4.57
CA ARG A 102 -11.40 -7.74 -3.86
C ARG A 102 -12.62 -7.27 -3.06
N LEU A 103 -12.49 -6.19 -2.30
CA LEU A 103 -13.62 -5.63 -1.54
C LEU A 103 -14.79 -5.25 -2.45
N ARG A 104 -14.52 -4.60 -3.60
CA ARG A 104 -15.57 -4.26 -4.59
C ARG A 104 -16.26 -5.51 -5.13
N VAL A 105 -15.50 -6.55 -5.49
CA VAL A 105 -16.05 -7.81 -6.02
C VAL A 105 -16.96 -8.47 -5.00
N GLU A 106 -16.52 -8.63 -3.75
CA GLU A 106 -17.30 -9.29 -2.69
C GLU A 106 -18.56 -8.51 -2.28
N ILE A 107 -18.48 -7.17 -2.21
CA ILE A 107 -19.65 -6.33 -1.96
C ILE A 107 -20.67 -6.48 -3.10
N SER A 108 -20.20 -6.60 -4.34
CA SER A 108 -21.08 -6.75 -5.51
C SER A 108 -21.71 -8.13 -5.61
N SER A 109 -21.00 -9.18 -5.20
CA SER A 109 -21.50 -10.56 -5.19
C SER A 109 -22.50 -10.80 -4.06
N SER A 110 -22.27 -10.20 -2.88
CA SER A 110 -23.15 -10.32 -1.71
C SER A 110 -24.49 -9.59 -1.83
N ARG A 111 -24.67 -8.77 -2.88
CA ARG A 111 -25.93 -8.06 -3.19
C ARG A 111 -26.82 -8.80 -4.20
N LYS A 112 -26.37 -9.94 -4.74
CA LYS A 112 -27.14 -10.80 -5.63
C LYS A 112 -27.82 -11.91 -4.83
#